data_AF-A0A3P7G3V0-F1
#
_entry.id   AF-A0A3P7G3V0-F1
#
_cell.length_a   1.000
_cell.length_b   1.000
_cell.length_c   1.000
_cell.angle_alpha   90.00
_cell.angle_beta   90.00
_cell.angle_gamma   90.00
#
_symmetry.space_group_name_H-M   'P 1'
#
loop_
_entity.id
_entity.type
_entity.pdbx_description
1 polymer ?
#
loop_
_entity_poly.entity_id
_entity_poly.type
_entity_poly.pdbx_seq_one_letter_code
_entity_poly.pdbx_strand_id
1 'polypeptide(L)'
;MDSVKIISIAEIYYIHILEQYNAMTELNVLSGKVSGAVYTDQNSKQSDLLSKVIIVHFKNFLKIFDIYAYANPLHPDIFAGCRKMEAEVVHIVANLFHGGSNCRGTVCLNHVTSGGTESILLAMLSYRNYANVKGISEPEILVPITAHAAFDKAAHLFRMRIRHIPVGNNQKVDIDKMQQAISSDTCVLVGSAPNFPTGTMDDIEQIAQVYLIMQMDVDI
;
A
#
# COMPACT_ATOMS: atom_id res chain seq x y z
N MET A 1 -22.05 -7.53 -39.06
CA MET A 1 -22.07 -6.11 -39.45
C MET A 1 -20.86 -5.48 -38.83
N ASP A 2 -19.83 -5.26 -39.64
CA ASP A 2 -18.58 -4.63 -39.20
C ASP A 2 -18.88 -3.20 -38.80
N SER A 3 -18.87 -2.93 -37.49
CA SER A 3 -18.92 -1.58 -36.95
C SER A 3 -17.61 -0.88 -37.31
N VAL A 4 -17.59 -0.20 -38.46
CA VAL A 4 -16.54 0.73 -38.85
C VAL A 4 -16.46 1.78 -37.74
N LYS A 5 -15.39 1.71 -36.93
CA LYS A 5 -15.06 2.75 -35.96
C LYS A 5 -14.77 4.03 -36.74
N ILE A 6 -15.72 4.97 -36.73
CA ILE A 6 -15.45 6.35 -37.10
C ILE A 6 -14.64 6.93 -35.94
N ILE A 7 -13.32 6.76 -36.00
CA ILE A 7 -12.41 7.52 -35.14
C ILE A 7 -12.44 8.94 -35.68
N SER A 8 -12.85 9.90 -34.86
CA SER A 8 -12.91 11.29 -35.29
C SER A 8 -11.50 11.84 -35.56
N ILE A 9 -11.38 12.85 -36.43
CA ILE A 9 -10.08 13.55 -36.63
C ILE A 9 -9.50 14.04 -35.30
N ALA A 10 -10.36 14.45 -34.35
CA ALA A 10 -9.95 14.86 -33.02
C ALA A 10 -9.32 13.71 -32.21
N GLU A 11 -9.90 12.50 -32.25
CA GLU A 11 -9.35 11.33 -31.57
C GLU A 11 -7.98 10.92 -32.13
N ILE A 12 -7.80 10.96 -33.46
CA ILE A 12 -6.49 10.71 -34.09
C ILE A 12 -5.47 11.74 -33.61
N TYR A 13 -5.86 13.01 -33.56
CA TYR A 13 -5.01 14.10 -33.07
C TYR A 13 -4.61 13.90 -31.60
N TYR A 14 -5.53 13.49 -30.72
CA TYR A 14 -5.21 13.20 -29.32
C TYR A 14 -4.26 12.01 -29.17
N ILE A 15 -4.48 10.93 -29.91
CA ILE A 15 -3.55 9.78 -29.90
C ILE A 15 -2.14 10.24 -30.32
N HIS A 16 -2.03 11.08 -31.35
CA HIS A 16 -0.74 11.62 -31.77
C HIS A 16 -0.06 12.46 -30.67
N ILE A 17 -0.80 13.29 -29.93
CA ILE A 17 -0.25 14.03 -28.79
C ILE A 17 0.26 13.06 -27.70
N LEU A 18 -0.52 12.02 -27.38
CA LEU A 18 -0.13 11.03 -26.37
C LEU A 18 1.13 10.27 -26.79
N GLU A 19 1.30 9.95 -28.07
CA GLU A 19 2.53 9.36 -28.60
C GLU A 19 3.74 10.31 -28.46
N GLN A 20 3.55 11.62 -28.69
CA GLN A 20 4.59 12.62 -28.46
C GLN A 20 5.00 12.68 -26.98
N TYR A 21 4.03 12.66 -26.05
CA TYR A 21 4.32 12.63 -24.62
C TYR A 21 5.04 11.35 -24.21
N ASN A 22 4.62 10.21 -24.75
CA ASN A 22 5.30 8.95 -24.50
C ASN A 22 6.76 8.98 -25.00
N ALA A 23 7.00 9.60 -26.17
CA ALA A 23 8.35 9.77 -26.73
C ALA A 23 9.26 10.72 -25.92
N MET A 24 8.72 11.53 -25.00
CA MET A 24 9.53 12.33 -24.06
C MET A 24 10.20 11.48 -22.97
N THR A 25 9.80 10.21 -22.82
CA THR A 25 10.42 9.30 -21.84
C THR A 25 11.82 8.90 -22.30
N GLU A 26 12.85 9.55 -21.75
CA GLU A 26 14.26 9.31 -22.13
C GLU A 26 14.77 7.93 -21.69
N LEU A 27 14.26 7.43 -20.56
CA LEU A 27 14.69 6.16 -19.98
C LEU A 27 13.81 5.01 -20.45
N ASN A 28 14.43 4.01 -21.07
CA ASN A 28 13.75 2.74 -21.34
C ASN A 28 13.59 1.95 -20.03
N VAL A 29 12.43 2.07 -19.40
CA VAL A 29 12.07 1.34 -18.16
C VAL A 29 12.12 -0.18 -18.33
N LEU A 30 11.94 -0.69 -19.56
CA LEU A 30 12.02 -2.11 -19.88
C LEU A 30 13.44 -2.60 -20.11
N SER A 31 14.46 -1.72 -20.07
CA SER A 31 15.85 -2.14 -20.27
C SER A 31 16.46 -2.91 -19.09
N GLY A 32 15.73 -3.04 -17.98
CA GLY A 32 16.24 -3.62 -16.74
C GLY A 32 17.23 -2.72 -15.99
N LYS A 33 17.37 -1.46 -16.40
CA LYS A 33 18.30 -0.47 -15.81
C LYS A 33 17.60 0.55 -14.90
N VAL A 34 16.31 0.40 -14.68
CA VAL A 34 15.52 1.25 -13.80
C VAL A 34 15.17 0.45 -12.55
N SER A 35 15.57 0.94 -11.38
CA SER A 35 15.25 0.31 -10.10
C SER A 35 13.78 0.55 -9.75
N GLY A 36 13.05 -0.52 -9.41
CA GLY A 36 11.61 -0.43 -9.12
C GLY A 36 10.81 0.08 -10.32
N ALA A 37 9.93 1.05 -10.10
CA ALA A 37 9.03 1.71 -11.08
C ALA A 37 8.01 0.79 -11.78
N VAL A 38 8.47 -0.27 -12.44
CA VAL A 38 7.63 -1.29 -13.10
C VAL A 38 7.98 -2.65 -12.52
N TYR A 39 7.00 -3.27 -11.85
CA TYR A 39 7.21 -4.50 -11.05
C TYR A 39 6.99 -5.79 -11.84
N THR A 40 6.59 -5.70 -13.10
CA THR A 40 6.38 -6.83 -13.99
C THR A 40 7.23 -6.65 -15.24
N ASP A 41 7.96 -7.69 -15.64
CA ASP A 41 8.62 -7.67 -16.93
C ASP A 41 7.56 -7.51 -18.04
N GLN A 42 7.84 -6.71 -19.08
CA GLN A 42 6.99 -6.55 -20.26
C GLN A 42 7.73 -6.92 -21.56
N ASN A 43 9.00 -7.32 -21.48
CA ASN A 43 9.77 -7.68 -22.65
C ASN A 43 9.37 -9.07 -23.17
N SER A 44 8.50 -9.06 -24.17
CA SER A 44 8.05 -10.22 -24.92
C SER A 44 9.13 -10.92 -25.78
N LYS A 45 10.41 -10.55 -25.62
CA LYS A 45 11.49 -11.05 -26.49
C LYS A 45 12.07 -12.40 -26.06
N GLN A 46 11.74 -12.89 -24.86
CA GLN A 46 12.09 -14.26 -24.47
C GLN A 46 10.93 -15.21 -24.79
N SER A 47 11.23 -16.27 -25.52
CA SER A 47 10.27 -17.34 -25.88
C SER A 47 9.98 -18.30 -24.71
N ASP A 48 10.37 -17.92 -23.49
CA ASP A 48 10.18 -18.74 -22.31
C ASP A 48 8.74 -18.71 -21.80
N LEU A 49 8.42 -19.66 -20.92
CA LEU A 49 7.08 -19.81 -20.36
C LEU A 49 6.66 -18.58 -19.56
N LEU A 50 7.62 -17.92 -18.88
CA LEU A 50 7.36 -16.79 -18.01
C LEU A 50 6.88 -15.57 -18.82
N SER A 51 7.56 -15.28 -19.92
CA SER A 51 7.20 -14.23 -20.88
C SER A 51 5.80 -14.45 -21.46
N LYS A 52 5.40 -15.69 -21.75
CA LYS A 52 4.05 -16.01 -22.23
C LYS A 52 2.99 -15.74 -21.17
N VAL A 53 3.23 -16.14 -19.92
CA VAL A 53 2.32 -15.88 -18.79
C VAL A 53 2.12 -14.39 -18.59
N ILE A 54 3.20 -13.62 -18.64
CA ILE A 54 3.17 -12.15 -18.52
C ILE A 54 2.31 -11.49 -19.61
N ILE A 55 2.50 -11.86 -20.88
CA ILE A 55 1.71 -11.30 -21.99
C ILE A 55 0.23 -11.63 -21.81
N VAL A 56 -0.08 -12.86 -21.40
CA VAL A 56 -1.45 -13.27 -21.11
C VAL A 56 -2.02 -12.46 -19.95
N HIS A 57 -1.24 -12.24 -18.87
CA HIS A 57 -1.65 -11.41 -17.74
C HIS A 57 -1.92 -9.96 -18.16
N PHE A 58 -1.06 -9.34 -18.96
CA PHE A 58 -1.25 -7.97 -19.43
C PHE A 58 -2.48 -7.84 -20.35
N LYS A 59 -2.67 -8.79 -21.28
CA LYS A 59 -3.89 -8.85 -22.12
C LYS A 59 -5.15 -9.02 -21.28
N ASN A 60 -5.10 -9.88 -20.27
CA ASN A 60 -6.20 -10.05 -19.33
C ASN A 60 -6.45 -8.77 -18.54
N PHE A 61 -5.40 -8.06 -18.10
CA PHE A 61 -5.52 -6.78 -17.41
C PHE A 61 -6.24 -5.74 -18.27
N LEU A 62 -5.84 -5.56 -19.53
CA LEU A 62 -6.52 -4.64 -20.45
C LEU A 62 -7.99 -5.03 -20.68
N LYS A 63 -8.26 -6.33 -20.78
CA LYS A 63 -9.64 -6.84 -20.92
C LYS A 63 -10.47 -6.61 -19.65
N ILE A 64 -9.89 -6.81 -18.46
CA ILE A 64 -10.55 -6.52 -17.18
C ILE A 64 -10.83 -5.02 -17.09
N PHE A 65 -9.86 -4.18 -17.44
CA PHE A 65 -10.04 -2.74 -17.48
C PHE A 65 -11.17 -2.35 -18.42
N ASP A 66 -11.23 -2.89 -19.63
CA ASP A 66 -12.32 -2.65 -20.59
C ASP A 66 -13.71 -3.03 -20.00
N ILE A 67 -13.80 -4.17 -19.32
CA ILE A 67 -15.06 -4.62 -18.68
C ILE A 67 -15.49 -3.68 -17.54
N TYR A 68 -14.53 -3.15 -16.76
CA TYR A 68 -14.80 -2.37 -15.55
C TYR A 68 -14.49 -0.88 -15.67
N ALA A 69 -14.21 -0.36 -16.88
CA ALA A 69 -13.76 1.03 -17.10
C ALA A 69 -14.74 2.09 -16.55
N TYR A 70 -16.04 1.76 -16.51
CA TYR A 70 -17.09 2.62 -16.01
C TYR A 70 -17.63 2.21 -14.63
N ALA A 71 -17.01 1.20 -14.00
CA ALA A 71 -17.43 0.76 -12.67
C ALA A 71 -17.01 1.79 -11.62
N ASN A 72 -17.95 2.09 -10.71
CA ASN A 72 -17.69 2.96 -9.57
C ASN A 72 -18.09 2.23 -8.27
N PRO A 73 -17.13 1.79 -7.44
CA PRO A 73 -17.41 1.06 -6.19
C PRO A 73 -18.32 1.81 -5.20
N LEU A 74 -18.49 3.14 -5.35
CA LEU A 74 -19.43 3.94 -4.57
C LEU A 74 -20.89 3.46 -4.72
N HIS A 75 -21.22 2.81 -5.84
CA HIS A 75 -22.56 2.27 -6.12
C HIS A 75 -22.55 0.73 -6.13
N PRO A 76 -22.44 0.07 -4.96
CA PRO A 76 -22.33 -1.39 -4.88
C PRO A 76 -23.60 -2.13 -5.30
N ASP A 77 -24.75 -1.44 -5.31
CA ASP A 77 -26.02 -1.91 -5.84
C ASP A 77 -26.01 -2.03 -7.37
N ILE A 78 -25.30 -1.13 -8.04
CA ILE A 78 -25.14 -1.13 -9.51
C ILE A 78 -23.96 -2.03 -9.91
N PHE A 79 -22.82 -1.92 -9.21
CA PHE A 79 -21.57 -2.60 -9.53
C PHE A 79 -21.23 -3.72 -8.55
N ALA A 80 -22.19 -4.63 -8.30
CA ALA A 80 -22.03 -5.72 -7.35
C ALA A 80 -20.81 -6.62 -7.64
N GLY A 81 -20.42 -6.78 -8.91
CA GLY A 81 -19.21 -7.49 -9.32
C GLY A 81 -17.93 -6.82 -8.78
N CYS A 82 -17.86 -5.49 -8.82
CA CYS A 82 -16.74 -4.73 -8.28
C CYS A 82 -16.63 -4.90 -6.77
N ARG A 83 -17.74 -4.75 -6.05
CA ARG A 83 -17.80 -4.99 -4.60
C ARG A 83 -17.35 -6.41 -4.22
N LYS A 84 -17.73 -7.40 -5.01
CA LYS A 84 -17.31 -8.79 -4.80
C LYS A 84 -15.80 -8.96 -5.02
N MET A 85 -15.26 -8.40 -6.11
CA MET A 85 -13.82 -8.46 -6.38
C MET A 85 -12.99 -7.83 -5.26
N GLU A 86 -13.37 -6.64 -4.77
CA GLU A 86 -12.66 -5.99 -3.66
C GLU A 86 -12.66 -6.86 -2.39
N ALA A 87 -13.82 -7.45 -2.05
CA ALA A 87 -13.94 -8.33 -0.89
C ALA A 87 -13.08 -9.60 -1.04
N GLU A 88 -13.00 -10.18 -2.24
CA GLU A 88 -12.17 -11.35 -2.51
C GLU A 88 -10.67 -11.02 -2.48
N VAL A 89 -10.25 -9.88 -3.04
CA VAL A 89 -8.85 -9.41 -2.99
C VAL A 89 -8.42 -9.26 -1.53
N VAL A 90 -9.22 -8.56 -0.74
CA VAL A 90 -9.02 -8.41 0.71
C VAL A 90 -8.88 -9.77 1.39
N HIS A 91 -9.77 -10.72 1.07
CA HIS A 91 -9.76 -12.04 1.68
C HIS A 91 -8.51 -12.85 1.31
N ILE A 92 -8.10 -12.80 0.05
CA ILE A 92 -6.90 -13.48 -0.45
C ILE A 92 -5.66 -12.94 0.26
N VAL A 93 -5.53 -11.61 0.35
CA VAL A 93 -4.38 -10.97 1.02
C VAL A 93 -4.39 -11.28 2.52
N ALA A 94 -5.53 -11.20 3.20
CA ALA A 94 -5.62 -11.56 4.61
C ALA A 94 -5.21 -13.02 4.87
N ASN A 95 -5.59 -13.95 3.99
CA ASN A 95 -5.16 -15.35 4.08
C ASN A 95 -3.67 -15.51 3.80
N LEU A 96 -3.11 -14.75 2.85
CA LEU A 96 -1.67 -14.75 2.56
C LEU A 96 -0.83 -14.32 3.77
N PHE A 97 -1.34 -13.36 4.56
CA PHE A 97 -0.73 -12.90 5.80
C PHE A 97 -1.20 -13.67 7.05
N HIS A 98 -1.82 -14.85 6.89
CA HIS A 98 -2.25 -15.72 7.99
C HIS A 98 -3.17 -15.05 9.03
N GLY A 99 -4.02 -14.09 8.62
CA GLY A 99 -4.87 -13.31 9.53
C GLY A 99 -5.93 -14.09 10.34
N GLY A 100 -6.15 -15.38 10.03
CA GLY A 100 -7.09 -16.23 10.76
C GLY A 100 -8.56 -15.81 10.61
N SER A 101 -9.43 -16.43 11.42
CA SER A 101 -10.88 -16.14 11.41
C SER A 101 -11.22 -14.76 11.96
N ASN A 102 -10.41 -14.22 12.88
CA ASN A 102 -10.70 -12.94 13.53
C ASN A 102 -10.42 -11.74 12.61
N CYS A 103 -9.51 -11.86 11.64
CA CYS A 103 -9.40 -10.88 10.54
C CYS A 103 -10.67 -10.81 9.67
N ARG A 104 -11.55 -11.83 9.72
CA ARG A 104 -12.79 -11.89 8.95
C ARG A 104 -14.00 -11.29 9.69
N GLY A 105 -13.85 -11.00 10.99
CA GLY A 105 -14.95 -10.60 11.86
C GLY A 105 -14.55 -9.46 12.80
N THR A 106 -14.99 -8.25 12.46
CA THR A 106 -15.14 -7.09 13.37
C THR A 106 -13.93 -6.21 13.67
N VAL A 107 -12.67 -6.61 13.44
CA VAL A 107 -11.52 -5.74 13.83
C VAL A 107 -10.58 -5.36 12.68
N CYS A 108 -10.55 -6.11 11.58
CA CYS A 108 -9.82 -5.67 10.39
C CYS A 108 -10.80 -5.06 9.38
N LEU A 109 -10.90 -3.72 9.40
CA LEU A 109 -11.46 -2.93 8.31
C LEU A 109 -10.53 -3.12 7.10
N ASN A 110 -10.78 -4.19 6.34
CA ASN A 110 -9.99 -4.50 5.17
C ASN A 110 -10.68 -3.91 3.94
N HIS A 111 -10.08 -2.84 3.40
CA HIS A 111 -10.53 -2.16 2.20
C HIS A 111 -9.40 -2.17 1.18
N VAL A 112 -9.76 -2.22 -0.10
CA VAL A 112 -8.82 -1.91 -1.17
C VAL A 112 -8.60 -0.40 -1.18
N THR A 113 -7.34 0.02 -1.22
CA THR A 113 -6.94 1.43 -1.30
C THR A 113 -6.29 1.71 -2.65
N SER A 114 -6.12 2.98 -2.98
CA SER A 114 -5.46 3.44 -4.20
C SER A 114 -3.96 3.15 -4.23
N GLY A 115 -3.35 2.77 -3.10
CA GLY A 115 -1.93 2.43 -3.00
C GLY A 115 -1.38 2.54 -1.57
N GLY A 116 -0.09 2.22 -1.43
CA GLY A 116 0.56 2.08 -0.12
C GLY A 116 0.50 3.34 0.76
N THR A 117 0.54 4.54 0.16
CA THR A 117 0.40 5.79 0.94
C THR A 117 -0.99 5.90 1.57
N GLU A 118 -2.06 5.63 0.83
CA GLU A 118 -3.42 5.68 1.40
C GLU A 118 -3.60 4.63 2.50
N SER A 119 -3.07 3.41 2.31
CA SER A 119 -3.11 2.38 3.36
C SER A 119 -2.45 2.84 4.66
N ILE A 120 -1.27 3.47 4.59
CA ILE A 120 -0.59 4.03 5.76
C ILE A 120 -1.44 5.14 6.40
N LEU A 121 -1.98 6.05 5.58
CA LEU A 121 -2.81 7.15 6.08
C LEU A 121 -4.05 6.63 6.84
N LEU A 122 -4.80 5.69 6.24
CA LEU A 122 -6.00 5.13 6.86
C LEU A 122 -5.69 4.34 8.13
N ALA A 123 -4.56 3.63 8.17
CA ALA A 123 -4.10 2.95 9.38
C ALA A 123 -3.81 3.96 10.51
N MET A 124 -3.03 5.00 10.23
CA MET A 124 -2.70 6.03 11.24
C MET A 124 -3.94 6.79 11.71
N LEU A 125 -4.86 7.13 10.79
CA LEU A 125 -6.14 7.74 11.14
C LEU A 125 -6.97 6.83 12.07
N SER A 126 -6.95 5.52 11.83
CA SER A 126 -7.65 4.55 12.67
C SER A 126 -7.05 4.49 14.09
N TYR A 127 -5.72 4.40 14.21
CA TYR A 127 -5.03 4.46 15.51
C TYR A 127 -5.27 5.79 16.24
N ARG A 128 -5.26 6.92 15.51
CA ARG A 128 -5.60 8.25 16.06
C ARG A 128 -7.02 8.30 16.60
N ASN A 129 -7.99 7.79 15.84
CA ASN A 129 -9.39 7.74 16.27
C ASN A 129 -9.53 6.87 17.54
N TYR A 130 -8.88 5.71 17.56
CA TYR A 130 -8.92 4.80 18.70
C TYR A 130 -8.27 5.40 19.95
N ALA A 131 -7.11 6.04 19.80
CA ALA A 131 -6.42 6.75 20.89
C ALA A 131 -7.28 7.85 21.50
N ASN A 132 -7.99 8.64 20.67
CA ASN A 132 -8.91 9.66 21.16
C ASN A 132 -10.05 9.07 22.01
N VAL A 133 -10.59 7.90 21.62
CA VAL A 133 -11.62 7.21 22.42
C VAL A 133 -11.06 6.73 23.76
N LYS A 134 -9.77 6.38 23.82
CA LYS A 134 -9.04 6.08 25.06
C LYS A 134 -8.65 7.33 25.87
N GLY A 135 -8.98 8.54 25.41
CA GLY A 135 -8.69 9.79 26.13
C GLY A 135 -7.33 10.42 25.83
N ILE A 136 -6.58 9.91 24.85
CA ILE A 136 -5.30 10.51 24.42
C ILE A 136 -5.60 11.71 23.51
N SER A 137 -5.25 12.92 23.94
CA SER A 137 -5.53 14.16 23.21
C SER A 137 -4.51 14.47 22.10
N GLU A 138 -3.26 14.04 22.26
CA GLU A 138 -2.17 14.24 21.28
C GLU A 138 -1.48 12.92 20.91
N PRO A 139 -2.15 12.02 20.16
CA PRO A 139 -1.62 10.69 19.86
C PRO A 139 -0.25 10.74 19.17
N GLU A 140 0.67 9.88 19.62
CA GLU A 140 2.06 9.79 19.15
C GLU A 140 2.29 8.50 18.37
N ILE A 141 2.95 8.62 17.22
CA ILE A 141 3.42 7.52 16.36
C ILE A 141 4.92 7.33 16.63
N LEU A 142 5.35 6.11 16.99
CA LEU A 142 6.77 5.75 17.01
C LEU A 142 7.14 4.96 15.76
N VAL A 143 8.05 5.49 14.95
CA VAL A 143 8.50 4.87 13.69
C VAL A 143 10.03 4.77 13.65
N PRO A 144 10.61 3.76 12.99
CA PRO A 144 12.03 3.78 12.63
C PRO A 144 12.33 4.97 11.71
N ILE A 145 13.55 5.54 11.77
CA ILE A 145 13.97 6.60 10.84
C ILE A 145 13.95 6.15 9.36
N THR A 146 13.95 4.84 9.11
CA THR A 146 13.85 4.23 7.78
C THR A 146 12.42 4.01 7.29
N ALA A 147 11.40 4.30 8.13
CA ALA A 147 10.01 4.14 7.77
C ALA A 147 9.61 5.05 6.59
N HIS A 148 8.60 4.64 5.84
CA HIS A 148 8.16 5.37 4.66
C HIS A 148 7.71 6.80 5.00
N ALA A 149 8.04 7.79 4.17
CA ALA A 149 7.68 9.21 4.38
C ALA A 149 6.15 9.49 4.46
N ALA A 150 5.32 8.48 4.19
CA ALA A 150 3.87 8.55 4.39
C ALA A 150 3.48 8.63 5.88
N PHE A 151 4.33 8.16 6.81
CA PHE A 151 4.07 8.31 8.24
C PHE A 151 4.19 9.78 8.68
N ASP A 152 5.21 10.51 8.22
CA ASP A 152 5.32 11.96 8.43
C ASP A 152 4.12 12.72 7.83
N LYS A 153 3.69 12.32 6.63
CA LYS A 153 2.49 12.86 6.00
C LYS A 153 1.24 12.59 6.85
N ALA A 154 1.09 11.38 7.38
CA ALA A 154 -0.02 11.02 8.26
C ALA A 154 -0.02 11.86 9.54
N ALA A 155 1.14 12.00 10.17
CA ALA A 155 1.31 12.78 11.39
C ALA A 155 0.88 14.23 11.19
N HIS A 156 1.32 14.84 10.09
CA HIS A 156 0.91 16.19 9.72
C HIS A 156 -0.59 16.31 9.44
N LEU A 157 -1.14 15.43 8.58
CA LEU A 157 -2.54 15.51 8.15
C LEU A 157 -3.53 15.24 9.30
N PHE A 158 -3.19 14.31 10.19
CA PHE A 158 -4.09 13.85 11.25
C PHE A 158 -3.74 14.41 12.63
N ARG A 159 -2.82 15.38 12.69
CA ARG A 159 -2.40 16.08 13.92
C ARG A 159 -1.93 15.10 14.99
N MET A 160 -1.04 14.19 14.61
CA MET A 160 -0.38 13.26 15.52
C MET A 160 1.06 13.72 15.73
N ARG A 161 1.60 13.47 16.92
CA ARG A 161 3.05 13.59 17.14
C ARG A 161 3.73 12.40 16.48
N ILE A 162 4.91 12.59 15.92
CA ILE A 162 5.73 11.51 15.37
C ILE A 162 7.13 11.59 15.95
N ARG A 163 7.67 10.43 16.32
CA ARG A 163 9.04 10.31 16.80
C ARG A 163 9.76 9.22 16.02
N HIS A 164 10.85 9.61 15.37
CA HIS A 164 11.71 8.69 14.63
C HIS A 164 12.74 8.05 15.56
N ILE A 165 12.70 6.74 15.66
CA ILE A 165 13.62 5.90 16.42
C ILE A 165 14.83 5.57 15.54
N PRO A 166 16.07 5.75 16.03
CA PRO A 166 17.26 5.45 15.24
C PRO A 166 17.36 3.95 14.95
N VAL A 167 18.06 3.62 13.86
CA VAL A 167 18.40 2.25 13.47
C VAL A 167 19.84 1.92 13.87
N GLY A 168 20.11 0.63 14.10
CA GLY A 168 21.45 0.13 14.34
C GLY A 168 22.27 -0.02 13.06
N ASN A 169 23.52 -0.51 13.20
CA ASN A 169 24.40 -0.78 12.05
C ASN A 169 23.82 -1.81 11.06
N ASN A 170 22.90 -2.65 11.53
CA ASN A 170 22.14 -3.61 10.72
C ASN A 170 20.96 -2.96 9.96
N GLN A 171 20.78 -1.63 10.03
CA GLN A 171 19.68 -0.88 9.42
C GLN A 171 18.28 -1.28 9.90
N LYS A 172 18.19 -1.96 11.05
CA LYS A 172 16.94 -2.28 11.76
C LYS A 172 16.75 -1.32 12.92
N VAL A 173 15.49 -1.08 13.30
CA VAL A 173 15.17 -0.26 14.46
C VAL A 173 15.85 -0.77 15.74
N ASP A 174 16.35 0.17 16.54
CA ASP A 174 16.87 -0.09 17.87
C ASP A 174 15.68 -0.32 18.82
N ILE A 175 15.42 -1.59 19.16
CA ILE A 175 14.27 -2.02 19.97
C ILE A 175 14.32 -1.42 21.38
N ASP A 176 15.51 -1.33 21.98
CA ASP A 176 15.66 -0.74 23.33
C ASP A 176 15.28 0.75 23.30
N LYS A 177 15.71 1.48 22.28
CA LYS A 177 15.33 2.89 22.12
C LYS A 177 13.86 3.08 21.76
N MET A 178 13.27 2.15 20.99
CA MET A 178 11.83 2.16 20.74
C MET A 178 11.05 1.99 22.04
N GLN A 179 11.44 1.01 22.86
CA GLN A 179 10.81 0.75 24.16
C GLN A 179 10.96 1.96 25.10
N GLN A 180 12.14 2.58 25.17
CA GLN A 180 12.37 3.77 25.99
C GLN A 180 11.60 5.01 25.51
N ALA A 181 11.22 5.06 24.24
CA ALA A 181 10.49 6.19 23.66
C ALA A 181 8.99 6.18 23.92
N ILE A 182 8.44 5.04 24.38
CA ILE A 182 7.02 4.88 24.68
C ILE A 182 6.60 5.87 25.77
N SER A 183 5.46 6.52 25.53
CA SER A 183 4.81 7.45 26.46
C SER A 183 3.33 7.12 26.60
N SER A 184 2.64 7.77 27.53
CA SER A 184 1.18 7.65 27.69
C SER A 184 0.39 8.08 26.44
N ASP A 185 1.02 8.85 25.55
CA ASP A 185 0.39 9.31 24.31
C ASP A 185 0.70 8.37 23.12
N THR A 186 1.60 7.41 23.28
CA THR A 186 1.98 6.49 22.20
C THR A 186 0.80 5.60 21.83
N CYS A 187 0.33 5.74 20.59
CA CYS A 187 -0.85 5.02 20.10
C CYS A 187 -0.52 3.87 19.15
N VAL A 188 0.67 3.90 18.53
CA VAL A 188 1.09 2.88 17.56
C VAL A 188 2.61 2.82 17.45
N LEU A 189 3.13 1.59 17.33
CA LEU A 189 4.51 1.29 16.95
C LEU A 189 4.54 0.79 15.51
N VAL A 190 5.52 1.25 14.73
CA VAL A 190 5.66 0.88 13.30
C VAL A 190 6.92 0.07 13.08
N GLY A 191 6.86 -0.91 12.19
CA GLY A 191 8.00 -1.61 11.62
C GLY A 191 7.82 -1.82 10.12
N SER A 192 8.92 -1.91 9.36
CA SER A 192 8.89 -2.10 7.90
C SER A 192 9.36 -3.48 7.49
N ALA A 193 8.69 -4.09 6.49
CA ALA A 193 8.97 -5.44 6.02
C ALA A 193 9.00 -5.56 4.47
N PRO A 194 10.08 -5.12 3.79
CA PRO A 194 11.21 -4.33 4.28
C PRO A 194 10.97 -2.81 4.20
N ASN A 195 11.93 -2.02 4.68
CA ASN A 195 11.95 -0.57 4.45
C ASN A 195 12.42 -0.21 3.02
N PHE A 196 11.94 0.93 2.51
CA PHE A 196 12.31 1.43 1.18
C PHE A 196 13.79 1.84 1.05
N PRO A 197 14.41 2.56 2.03
CA PRO A 197 15.78 3.06 1.87
C PRO A 197 16.86 1.97 1.71
N THR A 198 16.80 0.89 2.50
CA THR A 198 17.88 -0.11 2.57
C THR A 198 17.43 -1.53 2.25
N GLY A 199 16.13 -1.76 2.02
CA GLY A 199 15.60 -3.10 1.76
C GLY A 199 15.73 -4.07 2.95
N THR A 200 15.97 -3.53 4.16
CA THR A 200 16.08 -4.34 5.38
C THR A 200 14.74 -4.50 6.07
N MET A 201 14.46 -5.67 6.63
CA MET A 201 13.28 -5.91 7.47
C MET A 201 13.60 -5.64 8.94
N ASP A 202 12.75 -4.84 9.58
CA ASP A 202 12.77 -4.69 11.03
C ASP A 202 12.40 -6.00 11.73
N ASP A 203 12.71 -6.11 13.02
CA ASP A 203 12.27 -7.24 13.84
C ASP A 203 10.80 -7.06 14.23
N ILE A 204 9.90 -7.47 13.33
CA ILE A 204 8.45 -7.31 13.51
C ILE A 204 7.95 -8.06 14.74
N GLU A 205 8.55 -9.21 15.08
CA GLU A 205 8.17 -9.99 16.25
C GLU A 205 8.50 -9.24 17.54
N GLN A 206 9.71 -8.70 17.66
CA GLN A 206 10.09 -7.89 18.83
C GLN A 206 9.26 -6.61 18.95
N ILE A 207 8.99 -5.91 17.84
CA ILE A 207 8.12 -4.71 17.87
C ILE A 207 6.72 -5.08 18.38
N ALA A 208 6.16 -6.21 17.92
CA ALA A 208 4.86 -6.67 18.37
C ALA A 208 4.86 -7.03 19.86
N GLN A 209 5.93 -7.67 20.37
CA GLN A 209 6.07 -7.96 21.79
C GLN A 209 6.13 -6.68 22.64
N VAL A 210 6.90 -5.66 22.21
CA VAL A 210 6.96 -4.35 22.88
C VAL A 210 5.58 -3.69 22.90
N TYR A 211 4.83 -3.75 21.79
CA TYR A 211 3.47 -3.20 21.73
C TYR A 211 2.50 -3.91 22.69
N LEU A 212 2.59 -5.24 22.80
CA LEU A 212 1.75 -6.00 23.73
C LEU A 212 2.00 -5.61 25.19
N ILE A 213 3.27 -5.46 25.59
CA ILE A 213 3.64 -4.98 26.92
C ILE A 213 3.07 -3.58 27.17
N MET A 214 3.19 -2.68 26.20
CA MET A 214 2.62 -1.33 26.27
C MET A 214 1.11 -1.34 26.51
N GLN A 215 0.35 -2.25 25.89
CA GLN A 215 -1.11 -2.33 26.13
C GLN A 215 -1.45 -2.89 27.50
N MET A 216 -0.61 -3.76 28.09
CA MET A 216 -0.86 -4.33 29.42
C MET A 216 -0.71 -3.30 30.54
N ASP A 217 0.21 -2.34 30.41
CA ASP A 217 0.44 -1.30 31.43
C ASP A 217 -0.68 -0.24 31.49
N VAL A 218 -1.58 -0.19 30.50
CA VAL A 218 -2.72 0.76 30.46
C VAL A 218 -3.94 0.22 31.20
N ASP A 219 -3.99 -1.08 31.52
CA ASP A 219 -5.13 -1.75 32.17
C ASP A 219 -4.97 -1.87 33.71
N ILE A 220 -4.10 -1.07 34.35
CA ILE A 220 -3.88 -1.02 35.82
C ILE A 220 -4.34 0.33 36.40
#